data_AF-A0A6D2JB52-F1
#
_entry.id   AF-A0A6D2JB52-F1
#
_cell.length_a   1.000
_cell.length_b   1.000
_cell.length_c   1.000
_cell.angle_alpha   90.00
_cell.angle_beta   90.00
_cell.angle_gamma   90.00
#
_symmetry.space_group_name_H-M   'P 1'
#
loop_
_entity.id
_entity.type
_entity.pdbx_description
1 polymer ?
#
loop_
_entity_poly.entity_id
_entity_poly.type
_entity_poly.pdbx_seq_one_letter_code
_entity_poly.pdbx_strand_id
1 'polypeptide(L)'
;MEPTQGKFEMEKFDGKGDFGMWKFKMMGQLEIQGLLSVIKEDFTIYLKSDKQEEGSEAKVSNKKAAKDLGTCLSDPILRKIMHETTALGMWKALERIYQTKSLP
;
A
#
# COMPACT_ATOMS: atom_id res chain seq x y z
N MET A 1 -31.51 -0.86 -0.39
CA MET A 1 -30.46 0.15 -0.57
C MET A 1 -29.19 -0.63 -0.82
N GLU A 2 -28.73 -0.67 -2.07
CA GLU A 2 -27.42 -1.25 -2.37
C GLU A 2 -26.39 -0.44 -1.58
N PRO A 3 -25.46 -1.07 -0.83
CA PRO A 3 -24.35 -0.32 -0.29
C PRO A 3 -23.59 0.20 -1.50
N THR A 4 -23.70 1.50 -1.76
CA THR A 4 -22.82 2.20 -2.69
C THR A 4 -21.43 1.81 -2.26
N GLN A 5 -20.77 0.99 -3.08
CA GLN A 5 -19.38 0.64 -2.92
C GLN A 5 -18.62 1.95 -3.14
N GLY A 6 -18.60 2.79 -2.09
CA GLY A 6 -18.05 4.12 -2.11
C GLY A 6 -16.62 3.95 -2.57
N LYS A 7 -16.31 4.49 -3.74
CA LYS A 7 -14.92 4.56 -4.22
C LYS A 7 -14.12 5.12 -3.05
N PHE A 8 -13.30 4.28 -2.44
CA PHE A 8 -12.48 4.69 -1.31
C PHE A 8 -11.41 5.60 -1.90
N GLU A 9 -11.75 6.90 -2.00
CA GLU A 9 -10.87 7.90 -2.56
C GLU A 9 -9.90 8.28 -1.45
N MET A 10 -8.81 7.54 -1.39
CA MET A 10 -7.76 7.77 -0.42
C MET A 10 -7.03 9.07 -0.75
N GLU A 11 -6.91 9.95 0.24
CA GLU A 11 -6.09 11.16 0.11
C GLU A 11 -4.64 10.80 -0.25
N LYS A 12 -4.09 11.57 -1.18
CA LYS A 12 -2.69 11.40 -1.57
C LYS A 12 -1.77 11.79 -0.41
N PHE A 13 -0.77 10.97 -0.15
CA PHE A 13 0.26 11.33 0.80
C PHE A 13 1.25 12.30 0.16
N ASP A 14 1.37 13.49 0.74
CA ASP A 14 2.29 14.55 0.31
C ASP A 14 3.57 14.62 1.17
N GLY A 15 3.72 13.75 2.17
CA GLY A 15 4.90 13.75 3.06
C GLY A 15 4.85 14.76 4.22
N LYS A 16 3.80 15.58 4.32
CA LYS A 16 3.60 16.56 5.40
C LYS A 16 2.57 16.15 6.45
N GLY A 17 1.73 15.15 6.15
CA GLY A 17 0.69 14.65 7.05
C GLY A 17 1.15 13.50 7.94
N ASP A 18 0.21 12.96 8.73
CA ASP A 18 0.46 11.79 9.55
C ASP A 18 0.63 10.54 8.67
N PHE A 19 1.90 10.14 8.51
CA PHE A 19 2.23 8.95 7.73
C PHE A 19 1.62 7.68 8.34
N GLY A 20 1.52 7.58 9.67
CA GLY A 20 0.94 6.43 10.34
C GLY A 20 -0.54 6.26 10.00
N MET A 21 -1.30 7.35 10.00
CA MET A 21 -2.71 7.36 9.62
C MET A 21 -2.92 7.04 8.14
N TRP A 22 -2.10 7.64 7.26
CA TRP A 22 -2.14 7.30 5.83
C TRP A 22 -1.80 5.83 5.59
N LYS A 23 -0.73 5.34 6.22
CA LYS A 23 -0.29 3.94 6.16
C LYS A 23 -1.41 3.00 6.62
N PHE A 24 -2.09 3.31 7.72
CA PHE A 24 -3.22 2.53 8.22
C PHE A 24 -4.37 2.42 7.21
N LYS A 25 -4.79 3.56 6.63
CA LYS A 25 -5.81 3.60 5.58
C LYS A 25 -5.39 2.80 4.33
N MET A 26 -4.12 2.89 3.91
CA MET A 26 -3.62 2.20 2.72
C MET A 26 -3.59 0.67 2.93
N MET A 27 -3.15 0.23 4.11
CA MET A 27 -3.18 -1.18 4.46
C MET A 27 -4.62 -1.74 4.43
N GLY A 28 -5.59 -1.00 4.97
CA GLY A 28 -7.00 -1.40 4.88
C GLY A 28 -7.49 -1.52 3.43
N GLN A 29 -7.12 -0.58 2.56
CA GLN A 29 -7.47 -0.65 1.14
C GLN A 29 -6.85 -1.86 0.45
N LEU A 30 -5.57 -2.14 0.69
CA LEU A 30 -4.90 -3.31 0.12
C LEU A 30 -5.46 -4.62 0.67
N GLU A 31 -5.93 -4.65 1.91
CA GLU A 31 -6.61 -5.81 2.50
C GLU A 31 -7.95 -6.09 1.83
N ILE A 32 -8.79 -5.06 1.64
CA ILE A 32 -10.06 -5.16 0.90
C ILE A 32 -9.83 -5.68 -0.52
N GLN A 33 -8.69 -5.33 -1.13
CA GLN A 33 -8.32 -5.78 -2.47
C GLN A 33 -7.58 -7.13 -2.50
N GLY A 34 -7.28 -7.75 -1.36
CA GLY A 34 -6.50 -9.00 -1.28
C GLY A 34 -5.01 -8.86 -1.63
N LEU A 35 -4.47 -7.64 -1.59
CA LEU A 35 -3.10 -7.29 -1.98
C LEU A 35 -2.17 -7.03 -0.79
N LEU A 36 -2.68 -7.12 0.44
CA LEU A 36 -1.92 -6.79 1.63
C LEU A 36 -0.63 -7.63 1.77
N SER A 37 -0.72 -8.91 1.42
CA SER A 37 0.39 -9.87 1.41
C SER A 37 1.53 -9.51 0.45
N VAL A 38 1.31 -8.62 -0.52
CA VAL A 38 2.35 -8.15 -1.45
C VAL A 38 3.31 -7.17 -0.78
N ILE A 39 2.81 -6.38 0.17
CA ILE A 39 3.58 -5.31 0.83
C ILE A 39 3.97 -5.65 2.27
N LYS A 40 3.50 -6.78 2.80
CA LYS A 40 3.78 -7.26 4.15
C LYS A 40 4.44 -8.63 4.10
N GLU A 41 5.67 -8.70 4.59
CA GLU A 41 6.32 -9.97 4.91
C GLU A 41 5.85 -10.53 6.26
N ASP A 42 5.33 -9.71 7.20
CA ASP A 42 5.18 -10.11 8.61
C ASP A 42 3.87 -9.73 9.34
N PHE A 43 2.93 -9.02 8.72
CA PHE A 43 1.81 -8.46 9.50
C PHE A 43 0.57 -9.35 9.47
N THR A 44 0.40 -10.14 10.52
CA THR A 44 -0.76 -11.00 10.73
C THR A 44 -1.69 -10.34 11.74
N ILE A 45 -2.68 -9.58 11.28
CA ILE A 45 -3.83 -9.24 12.11
C ILE A 45 -5.09 -9.59 11.30
N TYR A 46 -5.46 -10.87 11.39
CA TYR A 46 -6.77 -11.42 11.02
C TYR A 46 -7.29 -11.20 9.58
N LEU A 47 -6.91 -12.08 8.65
CA LEU A 47 -7.88 -12.90 7.89
C LEU A 47 -7.17 -13.98 7.04
N LYS A 48 -7.67 -15.21 7.12
CA LYS A 48 -7.33 -16.32 6.25
C LYS A 48 -8.04 -16.14 4.90
N SER A 49 -7.33 -16.26 3.79
CA SER A 49 -7.85 -16.63 2.46
C SER A 49 -6.62 -17.05 1.63
N ASP A 50 -6.25 -18.33 1.74
CA ASP A 50 -6.47 -19.41 0.75
C ASP A 50 -5.86 -19.12 -0.63
N LYS A 51 -4.82 -19.92 -0.91
CA LYS A 51 -4.22 -20.24 -2.22
C LYS A 51 -3.72 -19.08 -3.06
N GLN A 52 -2.41 -18.87 -3.05
CA GLN A 52 -1.73 -18.15 -4.12
C GLN A 52 -1.14 -19.17 -5.10
N GLU A 53 -1.65 -19.15 -6.33
CA GLU A 53 -1.13 -19.90 -7.47
C GLU A 53 0.21 -19.25 -7.89
N GLU A 54 1.31 -19.98 -7.65
CA GLU A 54 2.68 -19.48 -7.67
C GLU A 54 3.16 -19.07 -9.08
N GLY A 55 3.09 -17.78 -9.41
CA GLY A 55 4.00 -17.19 -10.41
C GLY A 55 3.39 -16.11 -11.31
N SER A 56 2.20 -16.33 -11.86
CA SER A 56 1.50 -15.33 -12.68
C SER A 56 0.67 -14.38 -11.82
N GLU A 57 -0.03 -14.90 -10.82
CA GLU A 57 -0.88 -14.12 -9.93
C GLU A 57 -0.06 -13.18 -9.04
N ALA A 58 1.07 -13.64 -8.50
CA ALA A 58 1.97 -12.82 -7.69
C ALA A 58 2.52 -11.59 -8.45
N LYS A 59 2.85 -11.72 -9.74
CA LYS A 59 3.29 -10.59 -10.58
C LYS A 59 2.15 -9.60 -10.86
N VAL A 60 0.93 -10.10 -11.05
CA VAL A 60 -0.26 -9.27 -11.23
C VAL A 60 -0.58 -8.50 -9.94
N SER A 61 -0.55 -9.18 -8.79
CA SER A 61 -0.77 -8.58 -7.47
C SER A 61 0.29 -7.53 -7.14
N ASN A 62 1.57 -7.77 -7.50
CA ASN A 62 2.64 -6.78 -7.33
C ASN A 62 2.40 -5.51 -8.16
N LYS A 63 2.09 -5.66 -9.46
CA LYS A 63 1.79 -4.51 -10.32
C LYS A 63 0.57 -3.73 -9.85
N LYS A 64 -0.47 -4.42 -9.37
CA LYS A 64 -1.69 -3.80 -8.86
C LYS A 64 -1.39 -3.00 -7.59
N ALA A 65 -0.71 -3.59 -6.60
CA ALA A 65 -0.32 -2.89 -5.39
C ALA A 65 0.60 -1.68 -5.68
N ALA A 66 1.57 -1.83 -6.59
CA ALA A 66 2.44 -0.72 -6.99
C ALA A 66 1.67 0.42 -7.66
N LYS A 67 0.64 0.09 -8.47
CA LYS A 67 -0.25 1.08 -9.08
C LYS A 67 -1.11 1.80 -8.02
N ASP A 68 -1.73 1.06 -7.10
CA ASP A 68 -2.53 1.64 -6.00
C ASP A 68 -1.68 2.59 -5.15
N LEU A 69 -0.48 2.15 -4.75
CA LEU A 69 0.50 3.00 -4.06
C LEU A 69 0.82 4.24 -4.91
N GLY A 70 1.11 4.05 -6.20
CA GLY A 70 1.40 5.15 -7.12
C GLY A 70 0.29 6.20 -7.19
N THR A 71 -0.97 5.77 -7.20
CA THR A 71 -2.13 6.68 -7.29
C THR A 71 -2.39 7.46 -6.01
N CYS A 72 -1.96 6.93 -4.86
CA CYS A 72 -2.20 7.51 -3.54
C CYS A 72 -1.01 8.30 -2.99
N LEU A 73 -0.05 8.65 -3.85
CA LEU A 73 1.12 9.47 -3.52
C LEU A 73 1.15 10.72 -4.37
N SER A 74 1.64 11.83 -3.81
CA SER A 74 1.94 13.04 -4.59
C SER A 74 3.23 12.85 -5.41
N ASP A 75 3.37 13.60 -6.51
CA ASP A 75 4.55 13.58 -7.39
C ASP A 75 5.91 13.74 -6.67
N PRO A 76 6.06 14.63 -5.66
CA PRO A 76 7.32 14.75 -4.92
C PRO A 76 7.70 13.48 -4.16
N ILE A 77 6.71 12.70 -3.72
CA ILE A 77 6.92 11.44 -3.02
C ILE A 77 7.24 10.33 -4.00
N LEU A 78 6.52 10.29 -5.13
CA LEU A 78 6.80 9.36 -6.22
C LEU A 78 8.25 9.48 -6.71
N ARG A 79 8.76 10.71 -6.92
CA ARG A 79 10.16 10.91 -7.32
C ARG A 79 11.18 10.33 -6.33
N LYS A 80 10.83 10.23 -5.04
CA LYS A 80 11.72 9.66 -4.03
C LYS A 80 11.77 8.14 -4.07
N ILE A 81 10.69 7.48 -4.50
CA ILE A 81 10.55 6.01 -4.44
C ILE A 81 10.45 5.36 -5.83
N MET A 82 10.39 6.13 -6.92
CA MET A 82 10.22 5.61 -8.29
C MET A 82 11.36 4.70 -8.79
N HIS A 83 12.48 4.66 -8.06
CA HIS A 83 13.56 3.72 -8.33
C HIS A 83 13.25 2.29 -7.87
N GLU A 84 12.25 2.12 -6.99
CA GLU A 84 11.81 0.83 -6.52
C GLU A 84 10.91 0.16 -7.57
N THR A 85 11.25 -1.07 -7.95
CA THR A 85 10.56 -1.81 -9.01
C THR A 85 9.46 -2.72 -8.49
N THR A 86 9.29 -2.81 -7.17
CA THR A 86 8.32 -3.70 -6.52
C THR A 86 7.46 -2.92 -5.53
N ALA A 87 6.20 -3.32 -5.40
CA ALA A 87 5.30 -2.71 -4.40
C ALA A 87 5.86 -2.78 -2.97
N LEU A 88 6.49 -3.91 -2.61
CA LEU A 88 7.17 -4.07 -1.32
C LEU A 88 8.34 -3.09 -1.16
N GLY A 89 9.15 -2.92 -2.20
CA GLY A 89 10.26 -1.97 -2.21
C GLY A 89 9.77 -0.53 -2.02
N MET A 90 8.74 -0.13 -2.79
CA MET A 90 8.07 1.17 -2.64
C MET A 90 7.54 1.37 -1.21
N TRP A 91 6.91 0.35 -0.63
CA TRP A 91 6.39 0.38 0.74
C TRP A 91 7.51 0.57 1.77
N LYS A 92 8.56 -0.25 1.72
CA LYS A 92 9.71 -0.15 2.62
C LYS A 92 10.44 1.18 2.49
N ALA A 93 10.54 1.73 1.28
CA ALA A 93 11.13 3.04 1.05
C ALA A 93 10.30 4.14 1.72
N LEU A 94 8.97 4.10 1.61
CA LEU A 94 8.08 5.02 2.33
C LEU A 94 8.24 4.90 3.84
N GLU A 95 8.25 3.68 4.37
CA GLU A 95 8.47 3.43 5.81
C GLU A 95 9.82 4.00 6.26
N ARG A 96 10.91 3.74 5.53
CA ARG A 96 12.24 4.29 5.88
C ARG A 96 12.23 5.82 5.92
N ILE A 97 11.61 6.48 4.94
CA ILE A 97 11.62 7.94 4.81
C ILE A 97 10.71 8.62 5.84
N TYR A 98 9.55 8.03 6.13
CA TYR A 98 8.46 8.71 6.86
C TYR A 98 8.10 8.06 8.19
N GLN A 99 8.30 6.75 8.39
CA GLN A 99 8.03 6.10 9.67
C GLN A 99 9.02 6.51 10.76
N THR A 100 10.27 6.79 10.39
CA THR A 100 11.29 7.35 11.30
C THR A 100 11.03 8.81 11.68
N LYS A 101 10.09 9.48 10.97
CA LYS A 101 9.67 10.87 11.22
C LYS A 101 8.33 10.98 11.93
N SER A 102 7.64 9.86 12.17
CA SER A 102 6.50 9.81 13.10
C SER A 102 7.06 10.01 14.50
N LEU A 103 6.86 11.21 15.04
CA LEU A 103 7.35 11.64 16.35
C LEU A 103 6.69 10.83 17.50
N PRO A 104 7.35 10.76 18.67
CA PRO A 104 6.88 10.06 19.88
C PRO A 104 5.58 10.61 20.47
#